data_AF-A0A374WT05-F1
#
_entry.id   AF-A0A374WT05-F1
#
_cell.length_a   1.000
_cell.length_b   1.000
_cell.length_c   1.000
_cell.angle_alpha   90.00
_cell.angle_beta   90.00
_cell.angle_gamma   90.00
#
_symmetry.space_group_name_H-M   'P 1'
#
loop_
_entity.id
_entity.type
_entity.pdbx_description
1 polymer ?
#
loop_
_entity_poly.entity_id
_entity_poly.type
_entity_poly.pdbx_seq_one_letter_code
_entity_poly.pdbx_strand_id
1 'polypeptide(L)'
;MDMKTHHLLFILIALPLFCSCRSSRSMLREIQALKSSLYYELTSPIYQEKADQTVYLDFIDYSNMDYYTSVKRKKSAYIPLLLYNYEGELFHLRLGESSLTQLYREFLTEALLTECNSSTCCHLIDNQKGKMIPDSAYRLEVKIRKNETCGRIKLNQSSIPWFEGEMLEVVNNKIRPAASSLAISIRLTQKEDCLLDKTYSTEYQQTTKAQRFEDSPSANAACLDDMTECLSMATKEIVEEISRDIHLILSLQPKSRH
;
A
#
# COMPACT_ATOMS: atom_id res chain seq x y z
N MET A 1 10.62 28.07 54.40
CA MET A 1 10.68 27.62 52.99
C MET A 1 9.38 28.02 52.34
N ASP A 2 9.47 28.82 51.29
CA ASP A 2 8.40 29.66 50.76
C ASP A 2 7.47 28.84 49.83
N MET A 3 6.15 29.01 49.95
CA MET A 3 5.12 28.25 49.23
C MET A 3 5.27 28.41 47.70
N LYS A 4 5.88 29.51 47.26
CA LYS A 4 6.24 29.79 45.86
C LYS A 4 7.32 28.86 45.30
N THR A 5 8.26 28.41 46.13
CA THR A 5 9.35 27.52 45.69
C THR A 5 8.81 26.12 45.36
N HIS A 6 7.80 25.64 46.11
CA HIS A 6 7.14 24.36 45.84
C HIS A 6 6.28 24.40 44.56
N HIS A 7 5.59 25.51 44.29
CA HIS A 7 4.86 25.69 43.03
C HIS A 7 5.78 25.82 41.82
N LEU A 8 6.90 26.53 41.95
CA LEU A 8 7.89 26.63 40.88
C LEU A 8 8.51 25.26 40.57
N LEU A 9 8.82 24.46 41.61
CA LEU A 9 9.32 23.09 41.47
C LEU A 9 8.29 22.16 40.80
N PHE A 10 7.01 22.27 41.18
CA PHE A 10 5.92 21.51 40.55
C PHE A 10 5.71 21.91 39.08
N ILE A 11 5.83 23.19 38.75
CA ILE A 11 5.76 23.69 37.38
C ILE A 11 6.98 23.21 36.57
N LEU A 12 8.17 23.19 37.15
CA LEU A 12 9.40 22.66 36.53
C LEU A 12 9.37 21.15 36.32
N ILE A 13 8.72 20.40 37.21
CA ILE A 13 8.50 18.94 37.09
C ILE A 13 7.34 18.63 36.13
N ALA A 14 6.33 19.51 36.04
CA ALA A 14 5.19 19.35 35.13
C ALA A 14 5.46 19.86 33.70
N LEU A 15 6.37 20.82 33.50
CA LEU A 15 6.77 21.30 32.17
C LEU A 15 7.26 20.20 31.22
N PRO A 16 8.12 19.24 31.65
CA PRO A 16 8.53 18.13 30.80
C PRO A 16 7.42 17.08 30.58
N LEU A 17 6.31 17.10 31.33
CA LEU A 17 5.12 16.28 31.01
C LEU A 17 4.39 16.76 29.75
N PHE A 18 4.71 17.95 29.25
CA PHE A 18 4.22 18.48 27.97
C PHE A 18 5.22 18.33 26.81
N CYS A 19 6.36 17.66 27.04
CA CYS A 19 7.35 17.44 25.99
C CYS A 19 6.91 16.33 25.03
N SER A 20 6.73 16.75 23.76
CA SER A 20 6.92 15.97 22.53
C SER A 20 6.08 14.73 22.22
N CYS A 21 4.83 14.61 22.71
CA CYS A 21 3.92 13.63 22.11
C CYS A 21 3.66 13.98 20.64
N ARG A 22 4.15 13.13 19.72
CA ARG A 22 4.03 13.39 18.28
C ARG A 22 2.57 13.23 17.86
N SER A 23 2.05 14.25 17.19
CA SER A 23 0.67 14.21 16.72
C SER A 23 0.55 13.40 15.43
N SER A 24 -0.62 12.78 15.20
CA SER A 24 -0.92 12.14 13.92
C SER A 24 -0.80 13.12 12.74
N ARG A 25 -1.06 14.41 12.96
CA ARG A 25 -0.94 15.45 11.93
C ARG A 25 0.51 15.74 11.56
N SER A 26 1.40 15.82 12.54
CA SER A 26 2.84 15.97 12.30
C SER A 26 3.39 14.76 11.53
N MET A 27 3.00 13.56 11.93
CA MET A 27 3.41 12.34 11.25
C MET A 27 2.86 12.24 9.81
N LEU A 28 1.60 12.62 9.61
CA LEU A 28 1.00 12.67 8.28
C LEU A 28 1.75 13.64 7.36
N ARG A 29 2.16 14.82 7.85
CA ARG A 29 2.95 15.78 7.05
C ARG A 29 4.27 15.20 6.57
N GLU A 30 4.97 14.46 7.42
CA GLU A 30 6.21 13.79 7.02
C GLU A 30 5.95 12.72 5.96
N ILE A 31 4.92 11.88 6.14
CA ILE A 31 4.57 10.84 5.17
C ILE A 31 4.10 11.43 3.84
N GLN A 32 3.39 12.56 3.86
CA GLN A 32 2.93 13.25 2.64
C GLN A 32 4.08 13.81 1.79
N ALA A 33 5.23 14.11 2.41
CA ALA A 33 6.42 14.53 1.68
C ALA A 33 7.14 13.34 1.01
N LEU A 34 6.79 12.11 1.38
CA LEU A 34 7.36 10.88 0.85
C LEU A 34 6.49 10.33 -0.27
N LYS A 35 7.16 9.69 -1.23
CA LYS A 35 6.54 8.97 -2.34
C LYS A 35 7.25 7.64 -2.48
N SER A 36 6.47 6.58 -2.72
CA SER A 36 7.03 5.26 -2.99
C SER A 36 6.39 4.66 -4.23
N SER A 37 7.17 3.86 -4.95
CA SER A 37 6.79 3.29 -6.23
C SER A 37 6.22 1.89 -6.07
N LEU A 38 5.19 1.60 -6.83
CA LEU A 38 4.73 0.24 -7.06
C LEU A 38 5.60 -0.42 -8.12
N TYR A 39 5.72 -1.73 -8.08
CA TYR A 39 6.44 -2.49 -9.09
C TYR A 39 5.69 -3.77 -9.45
N TYR A 40 5.89 -4.25 -10.67
CA TYR A 40 5.33 -5.51 -11.14
C TYR A 40 6.47 -6.37 -11.66
N GLU A 41 6.66 -7.54 -11.07
CA GLU A 41 7.68 -8.49 -11.50
C GLU A 41 7.03 -9.67 -12.20
N LEU A 42 7.26 -9.77 -13.51
CA LEU A 42 6.78 -10.86 -14.35
C LEU A 42 7.53 -12.16 -14.04
N THR A 43 6.85 -13.11 -13.38
CA THR A 43 7.40 -14.44 -13.06
C THR A 43 6.69 -15.59 -13.76
N SER A 44 5.56 -15.32 -14.41
CA SER A 44 4.80 -16.31 -15.17
C SER A 44 5.58 -16.82 -16.39
N PRO A 45 5.36 -18.09 -16.79
CA PRO A 45 5.98 -18.63 -17.99
C PRO A 45 5.50 -17.88 -19.24
N ILE A 46 6.43 -17.66 -20.18
CA ILE A 46 6.13 -16.98 -21.45
C ILE A 46 5.32 -17.92 -22.34
N TYR A 47 4.21 -17.41 -22.88
CA TYR A 47 3.43 -18.13 -23.89
C TYR A 47 4.20 -18.15 -25.21
N GLN A 48 4.48 -19.36 -25.72
CA GLN A 48 5.36 -19.55 -26.88
C GLN A 48 4.61 -19.55 -28.22
N GLU A 49 3.29 -19.78 -28.21
CA GLU A 49 2.51 -19.79 -29.45
C GLU A 49 2.08 -18.38 -29.85
N LYS A 50 1.55 -18.25 -31.07
CA LYS A 50 1.05 -16.96 -31.55
C LYS A 50 -0.24 -16.60 -30.79
N ALA A 51 -0.29 -15.38 -30.26
CA ALA A 51 -1.51 -14.83 -29.71
C ALA A 51 -2.48 -14.49 -30.87
N ASP A 52 -3.59 -15.22 -30.92
CA ASP A 52 -4.53 -15.17 -32.05
C ASP A 52 -5.75 -14.28 -31.76
N GLN A 53 -5.96 -13.90 -30.50
CA GLN A 53 -7.15 -13.19 -30.04
C GLN A 53 -6.75 -11.84 -29.41
N THR A 54 -7.52 -10.80 -29.72
CA THR A 54 -7.33 -9.46 -29.16
C THR A 54 -8.41 -9.16 -28.13
N VAL A 55 -8.00 -8.70 -26.95
CA VAL A 55 -8.89 -8.25 -25.88
C VAL A 55 -8.66 -6.76 -25.66
N TYR A 56 -9.74 -5.99 -25.58
CA TYR A 56 -9.68 -4.57 -25.29
C TYR A 56 -9.97 -4.34 -23.81
N LEU A 57 -9.02 -3.76 -23.10
CA LEU A 57 -9.19 -3.31 -21.73
C LEU A 57 -9.94 -1.97 -21.74
N ASP A 58 -11.12 -1.97 -21.12
CA ASP A 58 -11.86 -0.76 -20.85
C ASP A 58 -11.26 -0.01 -19.65
N PHE A 59 -11.61 1.26 -19.52
CA PHE A 59 -11.14 2.09 -18.42
C PHE A 59 -11.46 1.47 -17.06
N ILE A 60 -10.44 1.27 -16.24
CA ILE A 60 -10.59 0.64 -14.94
C ILE A 60 -11.36 1.56 -13.99
N ASP A 61 -12.49 1.08 -13.46
CA ASP A 61 -13.25 1.79 -12.44
C ASP A 61 -12.49 1.77 -11.10
N TYR A 62 -12.05 2.94 -10.66
CA TYR A 62 -11.26 3.19 -9.45
C TYR A 62 -12.04 3.92 -8.36
N SER A 63 -13.37 3.95 -8.44
CA SER A 63 -14.26 4.67 -7.50
C SER A 63 -14.08 4.29 -6.03
N ASN A 64 -13.61 3.08 -5.73
CA ASN A 64 -13.41 2.60 -4.36
C ASN A 64 -11.96 2.76 -3.84
N MET A 65 -11.16 3.61 -4.47
CA MET A 65 -9.78 3.83 -4.09
C MET A 65 -9.61 5.14 -3.31
N ASP A 66 -9.00 5.05 -2.12
CA ASP A 66 -8.76 6.21 -1.26
C ASP A 66 -7.58 7.06 -1.77
N TYR A 67 -7.86 8.30 -2.13
CA TYR A 67 -6.81 9.21 -2.58
C TYR A 67 -5.84 9.59 -1.45
N TYR A 68 -6.31 9.84 -0.24
CA TYR A 68 -5.48 10.39 0.83
C TYR A 68 -4.92 9.31 1.77
N THR A 69 -3.60 9.32 1.95
CA THR A 69 -2.96 8.56 3.04
C THR A 69 -3.42 9.10 4.38
N SER A 70 -3.74 8.21 5.33
CA SER A 70 -4.20 8.60 6.66
C SER A 70 -3.35 8.00 7.78
N VAL A 71 -3.19 8.77 8.86
CA VAL A 71 -2.43 8.36 10.04
C VAL A 71 -3.33 8.49 11.27
N LYS A 72 -3.41 7.43 12.07
CA LYS A 72 -4.19 7.39 13.31
C LYS A 72 -3.31 6.92 14.47
N ARG A 73 -3.12 7.76 15.49
CA ARG A 73 -2.51 7.34 16.76
C ARG A 73 -3.46 6.40 17.49
N LYS A 74 -2.96 5.25 17.93
CA LYS A 74 -3.76 4.21 18.60
C LYS A 74 -3.45 4.05 20.08
N LYS A 75 -2.17 4.14 20.44
CA LYS A 75 -1.71 4.02 21.83
C LYS A 75 -0.59 5.03 22.07
N SER A 76 -0.55 5.58 23.27
CA SER A 76 0.56 6.38 23.78
C SER A 76 0.80 5.92 25.21
N ALA A 77 2.05 5.77 25.59
CA ALA A 77 2.49 5.40 26.93
C ALA A 77 3.66 6.30 27.31
N TYR A 78 3.56 6.92 28.48
CA TYR A 78 4.61 7.72 29.06
C TYR A 78 4.85 7.25 30.49
N ILE A 79 6.09 6.91 30.81
CA ILE A 79 6.51 6.41 32.12
C ILE A 79 7.67 7.31 32.58
N PRO A 80 7.40 8.30 33.45
CA PRO A 80 8.45 9.11 34.04
C PRO A 80 9.05 8.36 35.22
N LEU A 81 10.31 7.92 35.12
CA LEU A 81 11.07 7.42 36.27
C LEU A 81 12.24 8.37 36.54
N LEU A 82 12.59 8.52 37.81
CA LEU A 82 13.68 9.38 38.31
C LEU A 82 15.00 9.25 37.51
N LEU A 83 15.29 8.06 36.98
CA LEU A 83 16.52 7.75 36.25
C LEU A 83 16.27 7.21 34.83
N TYR A 84 15.02 7.10 34.40
CA TYR A 84 14.66 6.51 33.11
C TYR A 84 13.27 6.97 32.69
N ASN A 85 13.20 7.89 31.73
CA ASN A 85 11.91 8.24 31.13
C ASN A 85 11.69 7.40 29.89
N TYR A 86 10.48 6.89 29.71
CA TYR A 86 10.07 6.17 28.51
C TYR A 86 8.84 6.81 27.88
N GLU A 87 8.91 7.04 26.59
CA GLU A 87 7.78 7.44 25.75
C GLU A 87 7.62 6.43 24.61
N GLY A 88 6.39 5.95 24.41
CA GLY A 88 6.05 4.99 23.38
C GLY A 88 4.75 5.36 22.70
N GLU A 89 4.78 5.57 21.40
CA GLU A 89 3.60 5.89 20.59
C GLU A 89 3.41 4.87 19.47
N LEU A 90 2.16 4.48 19.22
CA LEU A 90 1.78 3.57 18.14
C LEU A 90 0.86 4.29 17.15
N PHE A 91 1.28 4.30 15.89
CA PHE A 91 0.55 4.87 14.78
C PHE A 91 0.16 3.79 13.77
N HIS A 92 -1.07 3.89 13.28
CA HIS A 92 -1.58 3.10 12.18
C HIS A 92 -1.66 3.99 10.95
N LEU A 93 -1.10 3.51 9.85
CA LEU A 93 -1.11 4.16 8.56
C LEU A 93 -2.06 3.38 7.65
N ARG A 94 -2.83 4.09 6.83
CA ARG A 94 -3.55 3.53 5.68
C ARG A 94 -3.05 4.25 4.44
N LEU A 95 -2.52 3.50 3.51
CA LEU A 95 -1.97 4.00 2.25
C LEU A 95 -3.09 4.60 1.40
N GLY A 96 -2.87 5.79 0.86
CA GLY A 96 -3.68 6.35 -0.20
C GLY A 96 -2.80 6.67 -1.41
N GLU A 97 -3.44 6.85 -2.56
CA GLU A 97 -2.73 7.09 -3.84
C GLU A 97 -1.85 8.34 -3.83
N SER A 98 -2.19 9.34 -3.03
CA SER A 98 -1.37 10.54 -2.81
C SER A 98 0.03 10.25 -2.27
N SER A 99 0.34 9.06 -1.75
CA SER A 99 1.70 8.65 -1.36
C SER A 99 2.39 7.76 -2.40
N LEU A 100 1.74 7.46 -3.51
CA LEU A 100 2.32 6.72 -4.64
C LEU A 100 2.98 7.68 -5.64
N THR A 101 3.98 7.20 -6.37
CA THR A 101 4.61 7.92 -7.49
C THR A 101 3.74 7.97 -8.73
N GLN A 102 2.87 6.97 -8.92
CA GLN A 102 1.93 6.86 -10.04
C GLN A 102 0.53 6.48 -9.56
N LEU A 103 -0.49 6.70 -10.40
CA LEU A 103 -1.85 6.30 -10.07
C LEU A 103 -1.95 4.78 -10.00
N TYR A 104 -2.68 4.24 -9.02
CA TYR A 104 -2.81 2.79 -8.85
C TYR A 104 -3.50 2.16 -10.06
N ARG A 105 -4.45 2.89 -10.67
CA ARG A 105 -5.09 2.49 -11.94
C ARG A 105 -4.07 2.27 -13.04
N GLU A 106 -3.16 3.23 -13.25
CA GLU A 106 -2.18 3.19 -14.34
C GLU A 106 -1.23 2.02 -14.13
N PHE A 107 -0.76 1.85 -12.89
CA PHE A 107 0.00 0.67 -12.48
C PHE A 107 -0.72 -0.65 -12.78
N LEU A 108 -2.00 -0.77 -12.39
CA LEU A 108 -2.79 -1.98 -12.61
C LEU A 108 -3.00 -2.27 -14.10
N THR A 109 -3.24 -1.23 -14.90
CA THR A 109 -3.31 -1.34 -16.36
C THR A 109 -1.99 -1.87 -16.93
N GLU A 110 -0.86 -1.28 -16.55
CA GLU A 110 0.46 -1.73 -17.01
C GLU A 110 0.76 -3.17 -16.60
N ALA A 111 0.42 -3.54 -15.36
CA ALA A 111 0.57 -4.90 -14.84
C ALA A 111 -0.24 -5.91 -15.66
N LEU A 112 -1.52 -5.63 -15.91
CA LEU A 112 -2.41 -6.47 -16.72
C LEU A 112 -1.89 -6.60 -18.16
N LEU A 113 -1.46 -5.50 -18.78
CA LEU A 113 -0.90 -5.52 -20.13
C LEU A 113 0.38 -6.34 -20.19
N THR A 114 1.28 -6.16 -19.22
CA THR A 114 2.55 -6.88 -19.14
C THR A 114 2.33 -8.38 -18.98
N GLU A 115 1.46 -8.76 -18.05
CA GLU A 115 1.16 -10.15 -17.76
C GLU A 115 0.45 -10.80 -18.94
N CYS A 116 -0.70 -10.26 -19.37
CA CYS A 116 -1.50 -10.88 -20.42
C CYS A 116 -0.73 -11.01 -21.74
N ASN A 117 0.03 -9.98 -22.14
CA ASN A 117 0.77 -10.01 -23.40
C ASN A 117 2.00 -10.93 -23.37
N SER A 118 2.44 -11.37 -22.19
CA SER A 118 3.57 -12.28 -22.06
C SER A 118 3.16 -13.72 -21.80
N SER A 119 2.16 -13.96 -20.94
CA SER A 119 1.86 -15.29 -20.40
C SER A 119 0.58 -15.92 -20.96
N THR A 120 -0.16 -15.23 -21.83
CA THR A 120 -1.45 -15.71 -22.34
C THR A 120 -1.52 -15.83 -23.86
N CYS A 121 -2.54 -16.53 -24.34
CA CYS A 121 -2.85 -16.67 -25.76
C CYS A 121 -3.54 -15.44 -26.40
N CYS A 122 -3.66 -14.34 -25.65
CA CYS A 122 -4.35 -13.14 -26.12
C CYS A 122 -3.45 -11.91 -26.05
N HIS A 123 -3.73 -10.95 -26.94
CA HIS A 123 -3.12 -9.64 -26.91
C HIS A 123 -4.08 -8.65 -26.26
N LEU A 124 -3.72 -8.18 -25.06
CA LEU A 124 -4.48 -7.16 -24.34
C LEU A 124 -4.04 -5.78 -24.82
N ILE A 125 -5.01 -4.99 -25.28
CA ILE A 125 -4.83 -3.62 -25.74
C ILE A 125 -5.60 -2.68 -24.84
N ASP A 126 -4.93 -1.65 -24.36
CA ASP A 126 -5.56 -0.59 -23.58
C ASP A 126 -6.34 0.38 -24.48
N ASN A 127 -7.65 0.50 -24.23
CA ASN A 127 -8.53 1.38 -25.00
C ASN A 127 -8.69 2.78 -24.36
N GLN A 128 -7.60 3.43 -23.96
CA GLN A 128 -7.66 4.78 -23.36
C GLN A 128 -8.18 5.88 -24.30
N LYS A 129 -8.35 5.60 -25.60
CA LYS A 129 -8.58 6.63 -26.63
C LYS A 129 -9.90 6.54 -27.36
N GLY A 130 -10.96 6.04 -26.72
CA GLY A 130 -12.33 6.09 -27.27
C GLY A 130 -12.41 5.59 -28.71
N LYS A 131 -11.48 4.71 -29.11
CA LYS A 131 -11.48 4.14 -30.45
C LYS A 131 -12.65 3.19 -30.48
N MET A 132 -13.37 3.22 -31.59
CA MET A 132 -14.50 2.33 -31.82
C MET A 132 -13.96 0.89 -31.75
N ILE A 133 -14.29 0.19 -30.66
CA ILE A 133 -14.00 -1.23 -30.51
C ILE A 133 -14.93 -1.96 -31.48
N PRO A 134 -14.44 -2.90 -32.31
CA PRO A 134 -15.32 -3.72 -33.13
C PRO A 134 -16.30 -4.50 -32.25
N ASP A 135 -17.58 -4.55 -32.62
CA ASP A 135 -18.62 -5.23 -31.82
C ASP A 135 -18.33 -6.73 -31.59
N SER A 136 -17.52 -7.35 -32.46
CA SER A 136 -17.08 -8.74 -32.35
C SER A 136 -15.87 -8.97 -31.43
N ALA A 137 -15.24 -7.90 -30.94
CA ALA A 137 -14.03 -8.01 -30.11
C ALA A 137 -14.36 -8.33 -28.65
N TYR A 138 -13.39 -8.93 -27.96
CA TYR A 138 -13.49 -9.17 -26.54
C TYR A 138 -13.25 -7.87 -25.76
N ARG A 139 -14.12 -7.59 -24.79
CA ARG A 139 -14.02 -6.42 -23.92
C ARG A 139 -13.84 -6.86 -22.48
N LEU A 140 -12.82 -6.32 -21.83
CA LEU A 140 -12.48 -6.57 -20.44
C LEU A 140 -12.78 -5.31 -19.63
N GLU A 141 -13.84 -5.35 -18.84
CA GLU A 141 -14.14 -4.33 -17.84
C GLU A 141 -13.48 -4.73 -16.52
N VAL A 142 -12.78 -3.79 -15.87
CA VAL A 142 -12.12 -4.03 -14.59
C VAL A 142 -12.59 -2.98 -13.60
N LYS A 143 -12.93 -3.43 -12.38
CA LYS A 143 -13.36 -2.55 -11.30
C LYS A 143 -12.65 -2.91 -10.01
N ILE A 144 -12.00 -1.92 -9.41
CA ILE A 144 -11.39 -2.02 -8.09
C ILE A 144 -12.53 -1.96 -7.07
N ARG A 145 -12.74 -3.07 -6.34
CA ARG A 145 -13.79 -3.18 -5.31
C ARG A 145 -13.28 -2.79 -3.94
N LYS A 146 -12.04 -3.16 -3.62
CA LYS A 146 -11.36 -2.84 -2.37
C LYS A 146 -9.88 -2.69 -2.65
N ASN A 147 -9.26 -1.65 -2.11
CA ASN A 147 -7.81 -1.48 -2.08
C ASN A 147 -7.45 -0.84 -0.73
N GLU A 148 -7.08 -1.67 0.24
CA GLU A 148 -6.74 -1.22 1.59
C GLU A 148 -5.39 -1.78 2.01
N THR A 149 -4.38 -0.92 2.06
CA THR A 149 -3.06 -1.28 2.59
C THR A 149 -2.79 -0.54 3.88
N CYS A 150 -2.41 -1.28 4.92
CA CYS A 150 -2.18 -0.76 6.26
C CYS A 150 -0.76 -1.05 6.74
N GLY A 151 -0.12 -0.03 7.32
CA GLY A 151 1.17 -0.11 7.98
C GLY A 151 1.07 0.29 9.45
N ARG A 152 2.06 -0.07 10.27
CA ARG A 152 2.11 0.38 11.67
C ARG A 152 3.52 0.76 12.07
N ILE A 153 3.62 1.91 12.73
CA ILE A 153 4.88 2.46 13.22
C ILE A 153 4.76 2.64 14.73
N LYS A 154 5.73 2.08 15.45
CA LYS A 154 5.90 2.26 16.89
C LYS A 154 7.11 3.14 17.13
N LEU A 155 6.90 4.38 17.55
CA LEU A 155 7.97 5.26 17.98
C LEU A 155 8.26 4.98 19.45
N ASN A 156 9.52 4.76 19.80
CA ASN A 156 9.93 4.61 21.19
C ASN A 156 11.14 5.50 21.43
N GLN A 157 11.06 6.30 22.49
CA GLN A 157 12.16 7.11 22.96
C GLN A 157 12.32 6.85 24.45
N SER A 158 13.56 6.70 24.89
CA SER A 158 13.86 6.69 26.30
C SER A 158 14.99 7.67 26.58
N SER A 159 14.90 8.36 27.71
CA SER A 159 15.94 9.29 28.13
C SER A 159 16.48 8.92 29.51
N ILE A 160 17.80 8.95 29.63
CA ILE A 160 18.54 8.58 30.85
C ILE A 160 19.40 9.78 31.25
N PRO A 161 19.43 10.18 32.54
CA PRO A 161 20.35 11.20 33.01
C PRO A 161 21.80 10.81 32.71
N TRP A 162 22.54 11.73 32.09
CA TRP A 162 23.95 11.60 31.74
C TRP A 162 24.80 12.61 32.53
N PHE A 163 26.11 12.59 32.31
CA PHE A 163 27.05 13.49 32.99
C PHE A 163 26.72 14.96 32.69
N GLU A 164 27.07 15.85 33.64
CA GLU A 164 26.89 17.31 33.54
C GLU A 164 25.44 17.80 33.37
N GLY A 165 24.44 16.95 33.67
CA GLY A 165 23.03 17.31 33.56
C GLY A 165 22.46 17.16 32.15
N GLU A 166 23.22 16.56 31.22
CA GLU A 166 22.72 16.15 29.91
C GLU A 166 21.80 14.92 30.04
N MET A 167 20.92 14.72 29.05
CA MET A 167 20.09 13.52 28.94
C MET A 167 20.56 12.71 27.73
N LEU A 168 20.90 11.44 27.94
CA LEU A 168 21.16 10.50 26.85
C LEU A 168 19.82 10.00 26.29
N GLU A 169 19.56 10.28 25.02
CA GLU A 169 18.38 9.79 24.32
C GLU A 169 18.66 8.48 23.57
N VAL A 170 17.80 7.49 23.78
CA VAL A 170 17.82 6.20 23.08
C VAL A 170 16.51 6.08 22.31
N VAL A 171 16.60 6.18 20.98
CA VAL A 171 15.47 6.03 20.07
C VAL A 171 15.42 4.59 19.53
N ASN A 172 14.24 4.00 19.48
CA ASN A 172 14.01 2.65 19.00
C ASN A 172 12.69 2.57 18.25
N ASN A 173 12.65 3.20 17.07
CA ASN A 173 11.47 3.18 16.22
C ASN A 173 11.36 1.84 15.53
N LYS A 174 10.14 1.31 15.41
CA LYS A 174 9.89 0.00 14.81
C LYS A 174 8.73 0.07 13.85
N ILE A 175 8.89 -0.53 12.68
CA ILE A 175 7.78 -0.82 11.79
C ILE A 175 7.27 -2.24 12.07
N ARG A 176 5.96 -2.45 11.91
CA ARG A 176 5.38 -3.78 11.82
C ARG A 176 5.04 -4.07 10.36
N PRO A 177 5.03 -5.36 9.97
CA PRO A 177 4.75 -5.72 8.59
C PRO A 177 3.42 -5.16 8.12
N ALA A 178 3.44 -4.61 6.92
CA ALA A 178 2.25 -4.14 6.23
C ALA A 178 1.33 -5.31 5.85
N ALA A 179 0.05 -4.98 5.73
CA ALA A 179 -0.96 -5.89 5.22
C ALA A 179 -1.80 -5.17 4.16
N SER A 180 -2.04 -5.83 3.04
CA SER A 180 -2.83 -5.36 1.92
C SER A 180 -4.04 -6.27 1.74
N SER A 181 -5.22 -5.67 1.63
CA SER A 181 -6.47 -6.34 1.28
C SER A 181 -6.97 -5.75 -0.03
N LEU A 182 -6.88 -6.53 -1.08
CA LEU A 182 -7.19 -6.11 -2.45
C LEU A 182 -8.33 -6.96 -2.99
N ALA A 183 -9.30 -6.33 -3.65
CA ALA A 183 -10.35 -7.02 -4.37
C ALA A 183 -10.64 -6.31 -5.71
N ILE A 184 -10.60 -7.08 -6.80
CA ILE A 184 -10.80 -6.61 -8.16
C ILE A 184 -11.84 -7.49 -8.82
N SER A 185 -12.89 -6.89 -9.38
CA SER A 185 -13.86 -7.60 -10.20
C SER A 185 -13.57 -7.35 -11.68
N ILE A 186 -13.64 -8.41 -12.48
CA ILE A 186 -13.53 -8.29 -13.93
C ILE A 186 -14.80 -8.82 -14.59
N ARG A 187 -15.08 -8.27 -15.77
CA ARG A 187 -16.11 -8.78 -16.66
C ARG A 187 -15.54 -8.88 -18.07
N LEU A 188 -15.46 -10.09 -18.61
CA LEU A 188 -15.07 -10.36 -19.98
C LEU A 188 -16.33 -10.62 -20.81
N THR A 189 -16.53 -9.83 -21.85
CA THR A 189 -17.68 -9.93 -22.74
C THR A 189 -17.24 -10.05 -24.19
N GLN A 190 -18.09 -10.69 -25.00
CA GLN A 190 -18.00 -10.67 -26.45
C GLN A 190 -19.41 -10.44 -26.99
N LYS A 191 -19.64 -9.33 -27.70
CA LYS A 191 -21.00 -8.91 -28.09
C LYS A 191 -21.92 -8.79 -26.87
N GLU A 192 -22.99 -9.59 -26.80
CA GLU A 192 -23.93 -9.66 -25.68
C GLU A 192 -23.59 -10.78 -24.68
N ASP A 193 -22.66 -11.67 -25.04
CA ASP A 193 -22.31 -12.83 -24.22
C ASP A 193 -21.28 -12.46 -23.15
N CYS A 194 -21.62 -12.77 -21.90
CA CYS A 194 -20.72 -12.64 -20.76
C CYS A 194 -19.93 -13.93 -20.58
N LEU A 195 -18.64 -13.90 -20.88
CA LEU A 195 -17.76 -15.08 -20.84
C LEU A 195 -17.15 -15.29 -19.45
N LEU A 196 -16.88 -14.19 -18.73
CA LEU A 196 -16.38 -14.22 -17.37
C LEU A 196 -16.96 -13.04 -16.59
N ASP A 197 -17.47 -13.29 -15.40
CA ASP A 197 -17.76 -12.27 -14.39
C ASP A 197 -17.33 -12.83 -13.03
N LYS A 198 -16.21 -12.35 -12.52
CA LYS A 198 -15.58 -12.88 -11.31
C LYS A 198 -14.93 -11.77 -10.50
N THR A 199 -15.02 -11.90 -9.18
CA THR A 199 -14.29 -11.04 -8.23
C THR A 199 -13.15 -11.83 -7.62
N TYR A 200 -11.95 -11.30 -7.76
CA TYR A 200 -10.71 -11.81 -7.19
C TYR A 200 -10.41 -11.02 -5.92
N SER A 201 -9.98 -11.70 -4.88
CA SER A 201 -9.62 -11.07 -3.61
C SER A 201 -8.42 -11.75 -2.99
N THR A 202 -7.47 -10.96 -2.50
CA THR A 202 -6.33 -11.47 -1.73
C THR A 202 -6.13 -10.64 -0.47
N GLU A 203 -5.63 -11.31 0.56
CA GLU A 203 -5.06 -10.68 1.75
C GLU A 203 -3.59 -11.06 1.83
N TYR A 204 -2.73 -10.10 1.54
CA TYR A 204 -1.29 -10.31 1.58
C TYR A 204 -0.71 -9.61 2.81
N GLN A 205 0.16 -10.29 3.55
CA GLN A 205 0.89 -9.71 4.67
C GLN A 205 2.39 -9.91 4.46
N GLN A 206 3.15 -8.82 4.60
CA GLN A 206 4.60 -8.90 4.52
C GLN A 206 5.16 -9.82 5.62
N THR A 207 6.16 -10.61 5.25
CA THR A 207 6.84 -11.54 6.19
C THR A 207 8.10 -10.92 6.81
N THR A 208 8.47 -9.72 6.35
CA THR A 208 9.66 -8.99 6.81
C THR A 208 9.66 -8.79 8.32
N LYS A 209 10.77 -9.14 8.99
CA LYS A 209 10.90 -8.95 10.44
C LYS A 209 10.83 -7.47 10.78
N ALA A 210 10.29 -7.14 11.96
CA ALA A 210 10.24 -5.78 12.47
C ALA A 210 11.64 -5.13 12.45
N GLN A 211 11.80 -4.12 11.61
CA GLN A 211 13.05 -3.35 11.48
C GLN A 211 13.11 -2.26 12.55
N ARG A 212 14.33 -1.89 12.97
CA ARG A 212 14.58 -0.83 13.94
C ARG A 212 15.21 0.37 13.25
N PHE A 213 14.79 1.57 13.62
CA PHE A 213 15.27 2.82 13.05
C PHE A 213 15.66 3.80 14.14
N GLU A 214 16.71 4.57 13.87
CA GLU A 214 17.28 5.57 14.78
C GLU A 214 16.51 6.89 14.75
N ASP A 215 15.79 7.17 13.66
CA ASP A 215 14.98 8.37 13.47
C ASP A 215 13.57 8.04 12.94
N SER A 216 12.65 9.00 13.08
CA SER A 216 11.26 8.81 12.63
C SER A 216 11.09 8.95 11.11
N PRO A 217 11.74 9.90 10.41
CA PRO A 217 11.70 9.97 8.95
C PRO A 217 12.07 8.66 8.25
N SER A 218 13.16 8.00 8.67
CA SER A 218 13.58 6.70 8.13
C SER A 218 12.54 5.62 8.40
N ALA A 219 11.95 5.57 9.60
CA ALA A 219 10.87 4.64 9.90
C ALA A 219 9.60 4.89 9.06
N ASN A 220 9.30 6.16 8.74
CA ASN A 220 8.16 6.53 7.89
C ASN A 220 8.38 6.10 6.44
N ALA A 221 9.57 6.36 5.89
CA ALA A 221 9.96 5.94 4.54
C ALA A 221 9.92 4.41 4.42
N ALA A 222 10.59 3.69 5.32
CA ALA A 222 10.59 2.24 5.30
C ALA A 222 9.20 1.62 5.48
N CYS A 223 8.33 2.22 6.31
CA CYS A 223 6.94 1.76 6.41
C CYS A 223 6.14 2.03 5.13
N LEU A 224 6.41 3.13 4.44
CA LEU A 224 5.75 3.44 3.17
C LEU A 224 6.19 2.45 2.08
N ASP A 225 7.48 2.16 2.01
CA ASP A 225 8.05 1.16 1.09
C ASP A 225 7.52 -0.25 1.38
N ASP A 226 7.45 -0.66 2.64
CA ASP A 226 6.87 -1.96 3.04
C ASP A 226 5.38 -2.06 2.64
N MET A 227 4.62 -0.95 2.73
CA MET A 227 3.23 -0.90 2.26
C MET A 227 3.12 -0.97 0.73
N THR A 228 3.94 -0.25 -0.03
CA THR A 228 3.89 -0.30 -1.51
C THR A 228 4.37 -1.64 -2.05
N GLU A 229 5.37 -2.25 -1.42
CA GLU A 229 5.80 -3.62 -1.71
C GLU A 229 4.66 -4.61 -1.45
N CYS A 230 4.00 -4.51 -0.28
CA CYS A 230 2.85 -5.34 0.08
C CYS A 230 1.69 -5.22 -0.93
N LEU A 231 1.38 -4.00 -1.40
CA LEU A 231 0.36 -3.77 -2.42
C LEU A 231 0.78 -4.29 -3.80
N SER A 232 2.07 -4.18 -4.13
CA SER A 232 2.64 -4.70 -5.38
C SER A 232 2.49 -6.23 -5.45
N MET A 233 2.81 -6.93 -4.36
CA MET A 233 2.67 -8.38 -4.25
C MET A 233 1.19 -8.82 -4.32
N ALA A 234 0.30 -8.15 -3.58
CA ALA A 234 -1.14 -8.43 -3.67
C ALA A 234 -1.70 -8.22 -5.08
N THR A 235 -1.22 -7.18 -5.77
CA THR A 235 -1.63 -6.89 -7.15
C THR A 235 -1.12 -7.98 -8.10
N LYS A 236 0.13 -8.42 -7.93
CA LYS A 236 0.72 -9.51 -8.70
C LYS A 236 -0.11 -10.79 -8.61
N GLU A 237 -0.45 -11.23 -7.40
CA GLU A 237 -1.26 -12.44 -7.21
C GLU A 237 -2.60 -12.37 -7.97
N ILE A 238 -3.31 -11.24 -7.86
CA ILE A 238 -4.60 -11.07 -8.55
C ILE A 238 -4.41 -11.00 -10.08
N VAL A 239 -3.41 -10.27 -10.57
CA VAL A 239 -3.16 -10.12 -12.01
C VAL A 239 -2.79 -11.46 -12.65
N GLU A 240 -1.96 -12.27 -11.99
CA GLU A 240 -1.62 -13.62 -12.45
C GLU A 240 -2.84 -14.57 -12.44
N GLU A 241 -3.76 -14.43 -11.49
CA GLU A 241 -5.00 -15.21 -11.47
C GLU A 241 -5.95 -14.78 -12.60
N ILE A 242 -6.12 -13.47 -12.79
CA ILE A 242 -6.94 -12.89 -13.87
C ILE A 242 -6.40 -13.35 -15.23
N SER A 243 -5.10 -13.24 -15.47
CA SER A 243 -4.49 -13.58 -16.76
C SER A 243 -4.66 -15.06 -17.08
N ARG A 244 -4.52 -15.93 -16.06
CA ARG A 244 -4.75 -17.38 -16.19
C ARG A 244 -6.19 -17.71 -16.55
N ASP A 245 -7.17 -17.12 -15.87
CA ASP A 245 -8.58 -17.38 -16.14
C ASP A 245 -8.98 -16.86 -17.53
N ILE A 246 -8.48 -15.69 -17.94
CA ILE A 246 -8.68 -15.17 -19.30
C ILE A 246 -8.07 -16.13 -20.32
N HIS A 247 -6.82 -16.57 -20.12
CA HIS A 247 -6.15 -17.52 -21.03
C HIS A 247 -6.94 -18.83 -21.18
N LEU A 248 -7.43 -19.39 -20.07
CA LEU A 248 -8.21 -20.63 -20.08
C LEU A 248 -9.53 -20.46 -20.86
N ILE A 249 -10.28 -19.39 -20.61
CA ILE A 249 -11.55 -19.15 -21.28
C ILE A 249 -11.35 -18.96 -22.78
N LEU A 250 -10.35 -18.17 -23.16
CA LEU A 250 -10.06 -17.82 -24.54
C LEU A 250 -9.46 -18.97 -25.36
N SER A 251 -8.65 -19.82 -24.72
CA SER A 251 -8.09 -21.03 -25.36
C SER A 251 -9.13 -22.11 -25.63
N LEU A 252 -10.22 -22.15 -24.84
CA LEU A 252 -11.35 -23.07 -25.04
C LEU A 252 -12.34 -22.58 -26.10
N GLN A 253 -12.29 -21.31 -26.50
CA GLN A 253 -13.16 -20.80 -27.56
C GLN A 253 -12.78 -21.40 -28.92
N PRO A 254 -13.75 -21.80 -29.75
CA PRO A 254 -13.47 -22.28 -31.09
C PRO A 254 -12.75 -21.17 -31.87
N LYS A 255 -11.52 -21.44 -32.31
CA LYS A 255 -10.79 -20.51 -33.19
C LYS A 255 -11.64 -20.30 -34.44
N SER A 256 -12.17 -19.08 -34.64
CA SER A 256 -12.91 -18.74 -35.85
C SER A 256 -11.97 -18.94 -37.03
N ARG A 257 -12.18 -20.03 -37.79
CA ARG A 257 -11.51 -20.26 -39.05
C ARG A 257 -11.95 -19.14 -40.00
N HIS A 258 -11.10 -18.14 -40.18
CA HIS A 258 -11.16 -17.26 -41.34
C HIS A 258 -10.49 -17.96 -42.52
#